data_AF-A0A318J941-F1
#
_entry.id   AF-A0A318J941-F1
#
_cell.length_a   1.000
_cell.length_b   1.000
_cell.length_c   1.000
_cell.angle_alpha   90.00
_cell.angle_beta   90.00
_cell.angle_gamma   90.00
#
_symmetry.space_group_name_H-M   'P 1'
#
loop_
_entity.id
_entity.type
_entity.pdbx_description
1 polymer ?
#
loop_
_entity_poly.entity_id
_entity_poly.type
_entity_poly.pdbx_seq_one_letter_code
_entity_poly.pdbx_strand_id
1 'polypeptide(L)'
;MQEIKKLSLLLTSMYDGYGTSGAVGISYFRKYSDELEEFNFEIILQHQMSLNWHHQYVLDFILSTPFLWGSLPNDFWVGMLVRPNIRPKISGLIDEVSYFVDIEFLSRYLGIDALAYVVESSLVGEADKRNIFDYFEKMPYGLVPSVHDVEDLDGVYFADKSLLQDLQKNLCSNFGFDLVHFDENNIHEYMKNLGERIV
;
A
#
# COMPACT_ATOMS: atom_id res chain seq x y z
N MET A 1 15.96 17.67 9.40
CA MET A 1 17.08 17.18 8.57
C MET A 1 17.82 16.00 9.21
N GLN A 2 18.13 16.04 10.51
CA GLN A 2 18.76 14.92 11.22
C GLN A 2 17.82 13.70 11.39
N GLU A 3 16.53 13.93 11.68
CA GLU A 3 15.52 12.86 11.85
C GLU A 3 15.25 12.10 10.55
N ILE A 4 15.03 12.80 9.42
CA ILE A 4 14.87 12.15 8.11
C ILE A 4 16.10 11.32 7.74
N LYS A 5 17.31 11.81 8.05
CA LYS A 5 18.54 11.03 7.81
C LYS A 5 18.58 9.76 8.68
N LYS A 6 18.17 9.84 9.95
CA LYS A 6 18.07 8.68 10.84
C LYS A 6 17.07 7.67 10.28
N LEU A 7 15.88 8.14 9.89
CA LEU A 7 14.84 7.30 9.27
C LEU A 7 15.33 6.61 8.00
N SER A 8 15.96 7.37 7.08
CA SER A 8 16.52 6.78 5.85
C SER A 8 17.54 5.69 6.13
N LEU A 9 18.45 5.90 7.09
CA LEU A 9 19.45 4.88 7.44
C LEU A 9 18.80 3.62 8.04
N LEU A 10 17.80 3.79 8.90
CA LEU A 10 17.05 2.69 9.48
C LEU A 10 16.35 1.87 8.40
N LEU A 11 15.54 2.53 7.56
CA LEU A 11 14.76 1.85 6.53
C LEU A 11 15.66 1.21 5.47
N THR A 12 16.76 1.85 5.06
CA THR A 12 17.74 1.23 4.14
C THR A 12 18.38 0.00 4.77
N SER A 13 18.76 0.04 6.05
CA SER A 13 19.30 -1.14 6.72
C SER A 13 18.30 -2.30 6.76
N MET A 14 17.01 -1.99 6.92
CA MET A 14 15.95 -2.98 6.89
C MET A 14 15.74 -3.56 5.49
N TYR A 15 15.77 -2.71 4.46
CA TYR A 15 15.67 -3.12 3.07
C TYR A 15 16.84 -4.02 2.66
N ASP A 16 18.08 -3.62 2.98
CA ASP A 16 19.29 -4.36 2.62
C ASP A 16 19.36 -5.75 3.30
N GLY A 17 18.78 -5.88 4.49
CA GLY A 17 18.68 -7.15 5.21
C GLY A 17 17.52 -8.03 4.78
N TYR A 18 16.51 -7.47 4.11
CA TYR A 18 15.27 -8.16 3.77
C TYR A 18 15.52 -9.36 2.84
N GLY A 19 14.83 -10.48 3.10
CA GLY A 19 14.96 -11.71 2.31
C GLY A 19 16.24 -12.52 2.57
N THR A 20 17.21 -11.99 3.33
CA THR A 20 18.43 -12.74 3.68
C THR A 20 18.16 -13.72 4.82
N SER A 21 18.45 -15.01 4.62
CA SER A 21 18.32 -16.05 5.67
C SER A 21 16.93 -16.10 6.37
N GLY A 22 15.84 -15.84 5.63
CA GLY A 22 14.49 -15.81 6.20
C GLY A 22 14.16 -14.53 6.97
N ALA A 23 14.89 -13.43 6.74
CA ALA A 23 14.59 -12.10 7.25
C ALA A 23 13.34 -11.50 6.57
N VAL A 24 12.17 -12.01 6.96
CA VAL A 24 10.85 -11.63 6.43
C VAL A 24 9.78 -11.69 7.53
N GLY A 25 8.61 -11.11 7.25
CA GLY A 25 7.44 -11.18 8.15
C GLY A 25 7.59 -10.40 9.46
N ILE A 26 6.57 -10.50 10.33
CA ILE A 26 6.50 -9.82 11.63
C ILE A 26 7.78 -10.01 12.44
N SER A 27 8.31 -11.24 12.50
CA SER A 27 9.49 -11.56 13.31
C SER A 27 10.75 -10.78 12.92
N TYR A 28 10.90 -10.44 11.63
CA TYR A 28 12.01 -9.64 11.15
C TYR A 28 11.83 -8.17 11.52
N PHE A 29 10.67 -7.59 11.17
CA PHE A 29 10.40 -6.18 11.37
C PHE A 29 10.25 -5.80 12.85
N ARG A 30 9.84 -6.74 13.70
CA ARG A 30 9.76 -6.54 15.16
C ARG A 30 11.13 -6.25 15.79
N LYS A 31 12.24 -6.64 15.16
CA LYS A 31 13.60 -6.33 15.65
C LYS A 31 13.90 -4.83 15.66
N TYR A 32 13.13 -4.04 14.91
CA TYR A 32 13.27 -2.60 14.76
C TYR A 32 12.10 -1.83 15.40
N SER A 33 11.26 -2.48 16.22
CA SER A 33 10.02 -1.85 16.70
C SER A 33 10.28 -0.59 17.50
N ASP A 34 11.28 -0.62 18.39
CA ASP A 34 11.58 0.50 19.27
C ASP A 34 12.04 1.73 18.46
N GLU A 35 12.87 1.53 17.43
CA GLU A 35 13.31 2.62 16.56
C GLU A 35 12.22 3.10 15.59
N LEU A 36 11.34 2.21 15.11
CA LEU A 36 10.24 2.57 14.22
C LEU A 36 9.16 3.37 14.95
N GLU A 37 8.86 3.02 16.21
CA GLU A 37 7.88 3.72 17.05
C GLU A 37 8.30 5.17 17.38
N GLU A 38 9.58 5.53 17.18
CA GLU A 38 10.02 6.94 17.27
C GLU A 38 9.46 7.83 16.15
N PHE A 39 8.99 7.24 15.05
CA PHE A 39 8.54 7.97 13.87
C PHE A 39 7.04 7.80 13.63
N ASN A 40 6.41 8.83 13.04
CA ASN A 40 5.04 8.73 12.58
C ASN A 40 4.97 7.77 11.38
N PHE A 41 4.03 6.81 11.41
CA PHE A 41 3.85 5.83 10.34
C PHE A 41 3.57 6.46 8.96
N GLU A 42 2.87 7.61 8.91
CA GLU A 42 2.68 8.40 7.68
C GLU A 42 4.04 8.75 7.05
N ILE A 43 4.97 9.24 7.88
CA ILE A 43 6.31 9.65 7.44
C ILE A 43 7.12 8.44 7.01
N ILE A 44 7.04 7.32 7.75
CA ILE A 44 7.71 6.08 7.39
C ILE A 44 7.22 5.61 6.00
N LEU A 45 5.91 5.49 5.83
CA LEU A 45 5.31 4.95 4.61
C LEU A 45 5.58 5.88 3.41
N GLN A 46 5.37 7.19 3.55
CA GLN A 46 5.71 8.16 2.50
C GLN A 46 7.19 8.12 2.12
N HIS A 47 8.09 7.93 3.09
CA HIS A 47 9.50 7.80 2.80
C HIS A 47 9.79 6.53 1.98
N GLN A 48 9.26 5.38 2.37
CA GLN A 48 9.42 4.13 1.62
C GLN A 48 8.79 4.20 0.23
N MET A 49 7.63 4.84 0.09
CA MET A 49 7.00 5.11 -1.20
C MET A 49 7.86 6.03 -2.06
N SER A 50 8.65 6.95 -1.47
CA SER A 50 9.51 7.86 -2.24
C SER A 50 10.79 7.20 -2.76
N LEU A 51 11.17 6.07 -2.16
CA LEU A 51 12.33 5.28 -2.56
C LEU A 51 11.87 4.31 -3.64
N ASN A 52 12.59 4.21 -4.75
CA ASN A 52 12.26 3.30 -5.86
C ASN A 52 12.52 1.82 -5.50
N TRP A 53 11.95 1.38 -4.38
CA TRP A 53 12.01 0.02 -3.87
C TRP A 53 10.94 -0.84 -4.50
N HIS A 54 11.18 -2.14 -4.50
CA HIS A 54 10.21 -3.11 -4.97
C HIS A 54 8.95 -3.04 -4.11
N HIS A 55 7.77 -2.93 -4.75
CA HIS A 55 6.48 -2.79 -4.07
C HIS A 55 6.23 -3.89 -3.01
N GLN A 56 6.58 -5.15 -3.31
CA GLN A 56 6.42 -6.30 -2.43
C GLN A 56 7.10 -6.10 -1.07
N TYR A 57 8.31 -5.53 -1.03
CA TYR A 57 8.99 -5.25 0.23
C TYR A 57 8.16 -4.29 1.11
N VAL A 58 7.57 -3.25 0.50
CA VAL A 58 6.81 -2.25 1.25
C VAL A 58 5.44 -2.80 1.65
N LEU A 59 4.81 -3.64 0.82
CA LEU A 59 3.60 -4.39 1.19
C LEU A 59 3.87 -5.31 2.39
N ASP A 60 4.96 -6.08 2.34
CA ASP A 60 5.38 -6.97 3.42
C ASP A 60 5.70 -6.17 4.68
N PHE A 61 6.33 -5.00 4.55
CA PHE A 61 6.54 -4.08 5.67
C PHE A 61 5.22 -3.66 6.30
N ILE A 62 4.24 -3.20 5.52
CA ILE A 62 2.91 -2.81 6.04
C ILE A 62 2.30 -4.01 6.76
N LEU A 63 2.19 -5.15 6.10
CA LEU A 63 1.59 -6.36 6.65
C LEU A 63 2.30 -6.91 7.90
N SER A 64 3.60 -6.68 8.00
CA SER A 64 4.42 -7.15 9.13
C SER A 64 4.52 -6.16 10.28
N THR A 65 4.01 -4.94 10.12
CA THR A 65 4.07 -3.89 11.14
C THR A 65 2.70 -3.40 11.63
N PRO A 66 1.72 -4.29 11.90
CA PRO A 66 0.42 -3.86 12.43
C PRO A 66 0.54 -3.15 13.79
N PHE A 67 1.64 -3.30 14.51
CA PHE A 67 1.92 -2.53 15.73
C PHE A 67 2.15 -1.04 15.47
N LEU A 68 2.47 -0.62 14.24
CA LEU A 68 2.64 0.79 13.87
C LEU A 68 1.34 1.44 13.39
N TRP A 69 0.45 0.68 12.75
CA TRP A 69 -0.73 1.25 12.08
C TRP A 69 -2.07 0.67 12.52
N GLY A 70 -2.11 -0.50 13.17
CA GLY A 70 -3.34 -1.20 13.52
C GLY A 70 -4.24 -0.45 14.51
N SER A 71 -3.69 0.50 15.27
CA SER A 71 -4.42 1.39 16.16
C SER A 71 -4.62 2.80 15.61
N LEU A 72 -4.18 3.08 14.37
CA LEU A 72 -4.38 4.40 13.78
C LEU A 72 -5.86 4.61 13.44
N PRO A 73 -6.33 5.87 13.49
CA PRO A 73 -7.66 6.23 13.02
C PRO A 73 -7.91 5.80 11.56
N ASN A 74 -9.13 5.38 11.24
CA ASN A 74 -9.47 4.88 9.90
C ASN A 74 -9.32 5.97 8.80
N ASP A 75 -9.44 7.25 9.15
CA ASP A 75 -9.20 8.37 8.22
C ASP A 75 -7.72 8.52 7.82
N PHE A 76 -6.79 7.83 8.50
CA PHE A 76 -5.39 7.74 8.09
C PHE A 76 -5.24 7.23 6.66
N TRP A 77 -5.87 6.09 6.33
CA TRP A 77 -5.75 5.46 5.01
C TRP A 77 -6.41 6.30 3.92
N VAL A 78 -7.53 6.97 4.24
CA VAL A 78 -8.13 7.96 3.34
C VAL A 78 -7.16 9.11 3.10
N GLY A 79 -6.53 9.64 4.16
CA GLY A 79 -5.50 10.66 4.07
C GLY A 79 -4.34 10.24 3.17
N MET A 80 -3.85 9.00 3.29
CA MET A 80 -2.79 8.47 2.43
C MET A 80 -3.17 8.45 0.95
N LEU A 81 -4.42 8.09 0.63
CA LEU A 81 -4.91 8.04 -0.74
C LEU A 81 -5.08 9.42 -1.38
N VAL A 82 -5.67 10.38 -0.66
CA VAL A 82 -6.12 11.65 -1.24
C VAL A 82 -5.19 12.84 -1.01
N ARG A 83 -4.24 12.76 -0.08
CA ARG A 83 -3.27 13.84 0.12
C ARG A 83 -2.28 13.87 -1.04
N PRO A 84 -1.71 15.04 -1.37
CA PRO A 84 -0.65 15.13 -2.36
C PRO A 84 0.58 14.32 -1.92
N ASN A 85 0.67 13.08 -2.38
CA ASN A 85 1.87 12.26 -2.30
C ASN A 85 2.69 12.49 -3.56
N ILE A 86 4.02 12.58 -3.43
CA ILE A 86 4.92 12.66 -4.57
C ILE A 86 4.93 11.30 -5.26
N ARG A 87 3.97 11.07 -6.16
CA ARG A 87 3.93 9.91 -7.05
C ARG A 87 4.67 10.30 -8.34
N PRO A 88 5.75 9.60 -8.73
CA PRO A 88 6.50 9.95 -9.91
C PRO A 88 5.66 9.72 -11.16
N LYS A 89 6.06 10.39 -12.24
CA LYS A 89 5.52 10.11 -13.56
C LYS A 89 5.93 8.71 -13.99
N ILE A 90 4.97 7.95 -14.52
CA ILE A 90 5.17 6.54 -14.90
C ILE A 90 6.01 6.37 -16.16
N SER A 91 6.24 7.46 -16.90
CA SER A 91 7.10 7.47 -18.09
C SER A 91 8.50 6.93 -17.75
N GLY A 92 8.76 5.67 -18.08
CA GLY A 92 10.04 4.99 -17.86
C GLY A 92 10.04 3.91 -16.78
N LEU A 93 8.96 3.72 -16.03
CA LEU A 93 8.84 2.57 -15.11
C LEU A 93 8.73 1.28 -15.91
N ILE A 94 9.54 0.29 -15.61
CA ILE A 94 9.52 -1.04 -16.26
C ILE A 94 8.96 -2.13 -15.36
N ASP A 95 8.99 -1.91 -14.03
CA ASP A 95 8.62 -2.87 -12.99
C ASP A 95 7.67 -2.23 -11.96
N GLU A 96 7.06 -3.05 -11.11
CA GLU A 96 6.22 -2.63 -9.99
C GLU A 96 7.07 -1.99 -8.88
N VAL A 97 6.60 -0.83 -8.39
CA VAL A 97 7.40 0.07 -7.54
C VAL A 97 6.56 0.58 -6.38
N SER A 98 7.22 0.92 -5.27
CA SER A 98 6.56 1.25 -4.00
C SER A 98 5.65 2.49 -4.02
N TYR A 99 5.65 3.29 -5.08
CA TYR A 99 4.92 4.58 -5.15
C TYR A 99 3.39 4.46 -5.00
N PHE A 100 2.81 3.28 -5.23
CA PHE A 100 1.35 3.05 -5.23
C PHE A 100 0.92 1.94 -4.26
N VAL A 101 1.78 1.55 -3.33
CA VAL A 101 1.54 0.45 -2.37
C VAL A 101 0.41 0.72 -1.40
N ASP A 102 0.00 1.97 -1.21
CA ASP A 102 -1.19 2.32 -0.45
C ASP A 102 -2.46 1.82 -1.15
N ILE A 103 -2.56 2.04 -2.47
CA ILE A 103 -3.66 1.54 -3.29
C ILE A 103 -3.59 0.02 -3.40
N GLU A 104 -2.40 -0.53 -3.64
CA GLU A 104 -2.21 -1.99 -3.70
C GLU A 104 -2.59 -2.65 -2.38
N PHE A 105 -2.14 -2.13 -1.24
CA PHE A 105 -2.48 -2.67 0.08
C PHE A 105 -3.99 -2.74 0.30
N LEU A 106 -4.68 -1.61 0.07
CA LEU A 106 -6.12 -1.50 0.29
C LEU A 106 -6.92 -2.37 -0.70
N SER A 107 -6.56 -2.37 -1.98
CA SER A 107 -7.28 -3.17 -2.98
C SER A 107 -7.00 -4.67 -2.84
N ARG A 108 -5.73 -5.04 -2.72
CA ARG A 108 -5.28 -6.44 -2.74
C ARG A 108 -5.57 -7.17 -1.43
N TYR A 109 -5.27 -6.55 -0.29
CA TYR A 109 -5.38 -7.23 1.02
C TYR A 109 -6.67 -6.89 1.77
N LEU A 110 -7.22 -5.69 1.58
CA LEU A 110 -8.51 -5.32 2.18
C LEU A 110 -9.67 -5.54 1.22
N GLY A 111 -9.47 -5.82 -0.07
CA GLY A 111 -10.58 -6.07 -1.00
C GLY A 111 -11.54 -4.89 -1.14
N ILE A 112 -11.03 -3.66 -1.08
CA ILE A 112 -11.82 -2.44 -1.28
C ILE A 112 -11.37 -1.71 -2.55
N ASP A 113 -12.28 -1.00 -3.20
CA ASP A 113 -11.95 -0.27 -4.42
C ASP A 113 -11.26 1.08 -4.13
N ALA A 114 -10.00 1.01 -3.70
CA ALA A 114 -9.20 2.19 -3.40
C ALA A 114 -8.86 3.00 -4.67
N LEU A 115 -8.80 2.33 -5.83
CA LEU A 115 -8.47 2.98 -7.08
C LEU A 115 -9.64 3.84 -7.59
N ALA A 116 -10.86 3.31 -7.62
CA ALA A 116 -12.04 4.11 -7.97
C ALA A 116 -12.25 5.25 -6.97
N TYR A 117 -12.05 5.00 -5.67
CA TYR A 117 -12.14 6.03 -4.65
C TYR A 117 -11.23 7.24 -4.93
N VAL A 118 -9.97 6.98 -5.30
CA VAL A 118 -9.00 8.03 -5.67
C VAL A 118 -9.44 8.78 -6.93
N VAL A 119 -9.87 8.05 -7.96
CA VAL A 119 -10.29 8.60 -9.25
C VAL A 119 -11.53 9.49 -9.12
N GLU A 120 -12.47 9.10 -8.27
CA GLU A 120 -13.74 9.82 -8.06
C GLU A 120 -13.61 10.97 -7.05
N SER A 121 -12.55 10.96 -6.23
CA SER A 121 -12.31 12.00 -5.24
C SER A 121 -12.05 13.38 -5.88
N SER A 122 -12.75 14.40 -5.38
CA SER A 122 -12.50 15.80 -5.76
C SER A 122 -11.24 16.38 -5.11
N LEU A 123 -10.59 15.65 -4.21
CA LEU A 123 -9.37 16.09 -3.51
C LEU A 123 -8.09 15.75 -4.27
N VAL A 124 -8.18 14.85 -5.24
CA VAL A 124 -7.05 14.40 -6.08
C VAL A 124 -7.09 15.19 -7.38
N GLY A 125 -5.94 15.74 -7.80
CA GLY A 125 -5.85 16.49 -9.05
C GLY A 125 -5.98 15.56 -10.27
N GLU A 126 -6.55 16.06 -11.37
CA GLU A 126 -6.75 15.27 -12.60
C GLU A 126 -5.45 14.69 -13.18
N ALA A 127 -4.33 15.41 -13.05
CA ALA A 127 -3.02 14.92 -13.46
C ALA A 127 -2.57 13.72 -12.60
N ASP A 128 -2.84 13.74 -11.30
CA ASP A 128 -2.48 12.66 -10.38
C ASP A 128 -3.39 11.46 -10.58
N LYS A 129 -4.70 11.67 -10.78
CA LYS A 129 -5.65 10.60 -11.13
C LYS A 129 -5.22 9.87 -12.40
N ARG A 130 -4.88 10.63 -13.45
CA ARG A 130 -4.41 10.06 -14.72
C ARG A 130 -3.11 9.29 -14.54
N ASN A 131 -2.16 9.84 -13.77
CA ASN A 131 -0.93 9.11 -13.45
C ASN A 131 -1.26 7.80 -12.72
N ILE A 132 -2.02 7.82 -11.62
CA ILE A 132 -2.40 6.62 -10.87
C ILE A 132 -3.10 5.59 -11.78
N PHE A 133 -4.03 6.02 -12.64
CA PHE A 133 -4.67 5.15 -13.61
C PHE A 133 -3.69 4.52 -14.59
N ASP A 134 -2.82 5.32 -15.23
CA ASP A 134 -1.83 4.85 -16.19
C ASP A 134 -0.89 3.78 -15.57
N TYR A 135 -0.64 3.85 -14.25
CA TYR A 135 0.18 2.85 -13.54
C TYR A 135 -0.53 1.51 -13.48
N PHE A 136 -1.77 1.50 -13.00
CA PHE A 136 -2.54 0.27 -12.85
C PHE A 136 -3.10 -0.25 -14.18
N GLU A 137 -3.19 0.58 -15.22
CA GLU A 137 -3.46 0.11 -16.58
C GLU A 137 -2.26 -0.70 -17.10
N LYS A 138 -1.04 -0.25 -16.79
CA LYS A 138 0.19 -0.94 -17.16
C LYS A 138 0.49 -2.17 -16.29
N MET A 139 0.24 -2.07 -14.98
CA MET A 139 0.53 -3.09 -13.97
C MET A 139 -0.73 -3.49 -13.18
N PRO A 140 -1.77 -4.05 -13.84
CA PRO A 140 -3.04 -4.35 -13.19
C PRO A 140 -2.92 -5.46 -12.12
N TYR A 141 -1.97 -6.38 -12.29
CA TYR A 141 -1.80 -7.53 -11.39
C TYR A 141 -1.32 -7.14 -9.99
N GLY A 142 -0.77 -5.94 -9.78
CA GLY A 142 -0.48 -5.43 -8.45
C GLY A 142 -1.72 -5.31 -7.55
N LEU A 143 -2.93 -5.27 -8.13
CA LEU A 143 -4.21 -5.24 -7.43
C LEU A 143 -4.80 -6.63 -7.16
N VAL A 144 -4.27 -7.68 -7.79
CA VAL A 144 -4.82 -9.04 -7.73
C VAL A 144 -4.18 -9.81 -6.57
N PRO A 145 -4.96 -10.28 -5.58
CA PRO A 145 -4.42 -11.12 -4.51
C PRO A 145 -3.99 -12.49 -5.05
N SER A 146 -2.84 -12.97 -4.58
CA SER A 146 -2.35 -14.33 -4.79
C SER A 146 -2.88 -15.29 -3.72
N VAL A 147 -2.79 -16.60 -3.97
CA VAL A 147 -3.13 -17.61 -2.96
C VAL A 147 -2.21 -17.48 -1.73
N HIS A 148 -0.92 -17.20 -1.95
CA HIS A 148 0.06 -17.03 -0.87
C HIS A 148 -0.27 -15.83 0.00
N ASP A 149 -0.81 -14.75 -0.59
CA ASP A 149 -1.21 -13.55 0.16
C ASP A 149 -2.26 -13.86 1.21
N VAL A 150 -3.15 -14.83 0.97
CA VAL A 150 -4.24 -15.17 1.90
C VAL A 150 -3.77 -16.14 2.98
N GLU A 151 -2.87 -17.05 2.64
CA GLU A 151 -2.34 -18.07 3.55
C GLU A 151 -1.44 -17.45 4.63
N ASP A 152 -0.72 -16.38 4.30
CA ASP A 152 0.25 -15.74 5.20
C ASP A 152 -0.37 -14.74 6.20
N LEU A 153 -1.67 -14.45 6.11
CA LEU A 153 -2.41 -13.52 7.00
C LEU A 153 -2.89 -14.18 8.30
N ASP A 154 -1.95 -14.79 9.02
CA ASP A 154 -2.21 -15.66 10.17
C ASP A 154 -1.91 -15.00 11.54
N GLY A 155 -1.48 -13.74 11.55
CA GLY A 155 -1.07 -13.02 12.77
C GLY A 155 0.32 -13.41 13.29
N VAL A 156 1.00 -14.36 12.63
CA VAL A 156 2.34 -14.85 12.98
C VAL A 156 3.35 -14.40 11.94
N TYR A 157 3.07 -14.64 10.66
CA TYR A 157 3.89 -14.21 9.54
C TYR A 157 3.53 -12.78 9.11
N PHE A 158 2.26 -12.53 8.81
CA PHE A 158 1.71 -11.19 8.54
C PHE A 158 0.51 -10.88 9.44
N ALA A 159 -0.03 -9.67 9.32
CA ALA A 159 -1.20 -9.19 10.03
C ALA A 159 -2.35 -10.21 9.96
N ASP A 160 -3.01 -10.41 11.10
CA ASP A 160 -4.15 -11.31 11.19
C ASP A 160 -5.30 -10.82 10.30
N LYS A 161 -5.94 -11.75 9.61
CA LYS A 161 -7.07 -11.47 8.73
C LYS A 161 -8.20 -10.69 9.41
N SER A 162 -8.46 -10.92 10.70
CA SER A 162 -9.50 -10.20 11.44
C SER A 162 -9.19 -8.70 11.56
N LEU A 163 -7.92 -8.33 11.74
CA LEU A 163 -7.50 -6.92 11.79
C LEU A 163 -7.77 -6.23 10.45
N LEU A 164 -7.48 -6.90 9.34
CA LEU A 164 -7.75 -6.38 7.99
C LEU A 164 -9.26 -6.29 7.70
N GLN A 165 -10.05 -7.25 8.17
CA GLN A 165 -11.51 -7.23 8.03
C GLN A 165 -12.16 -6.11 8.83
N ASP A 166 -11.67 -5.83 10.04
CA ASP A 166 -12.16 -4.70 10.84
C ASP A 166 -11.85 -3.37 10.17
N LEU A 167 -10.64 -3.22 9.61
CA LEU A 167 -10.26 -2.05 8.84
C LEU A 167 -11.09 -1.90 7.55
N GLN A 168 -11.25 -2.97 6.77
CA GLN A 168 -12.12 -3.02 5.57
C GLN A 168 -13.53 -2.53 5.92
N LYS A 169 -14.15 -3.13 6.94
CA LYS A 169 -15.51 -2.79 7.35
C LYS A 169 -15.65 -1.32 7.72
N ASN A 170 -14.68 -0.80 8.47
CA ASN A 170 -14.67 0.60 8.87
C ASN A 170 -14.50 1.56 7.68
N LEU A 171 -13.65 1.21 6.71
CA LEU A 171 -13.46 2.01 5.51
C LEU A 171 -14.73 2.04 4.67
N CYS A 172 -15.35 0.89 4.42
CA CYS A 172 -16.63 0.80 3.72
C CYS A 172 -17.73 1.59 4.43
N SER A 173 -17.90 1.41 5.75
CA SER A 173 -19.02 2.00 6.49
C SER A 173 -18.91 3.51 6.70
N ASN A 174 -17.70 4.02 6.91
CA ASN A 174 -17.48 5.42 7.31
C ASN A 174 -17.07 6.31 6.13
N PHE A 175 -16.47 5.74 5.08
CA PHE A 175 -15.92 6.50 3.97
C PHE A 175 -16.46 6.08 2.61
N GLY A 176 -17.33 5.06 2.56
CA GLY A 176 -18.06 4.70 1.34
C GLY A 176 -17.21 3.97 0.30
N PHE A 177 -16.16 3.27 0.72
CA PHE A 177 -15.45 2.37 -0.20
C PHE A 177 -16.33 1.19 -0.61
N ASP A 178 -16.37 0.89 -1.90
CA ASP A 178 -16.98 -0.32 -2.41
C ASP A 178 -16.07 -1.53 -2.19
N LEU A 179 -16.67 -2.71 -2.06
CA LEU A 179 -15.93 -3.97 -2.04
C LEU A 179 -15.58 -4.39 -3.46
N VAL A 180 -14.39 -4.94 -3.63
CA VAL A 180 -13.93 -5.48 -4.89
C VAL A 180 -13.20 -6.80 -4.68
N HIS A 181 -13.29 -7.68 -5.69
CA HIS A 181 -12.55 -8.93 -5.72
C HIS A 181 -11.86 -9.05 -7.08
N PHE A 182 -10.65 -8.51 -7.16
CA PHE A 182 -9.87 -8.60 -8.38
C PHE A 182 -9.33 -10.02 -8.58
N ASP A 183 -9.41 -10.48 -9.82
CA ASP A 183 -8.77 -11.71 -10.28
C ASP A 183 -8.19 -11.50 -11.68
N GLU A 184 -7.39 -12.47 -12.14
CA GLU A 184 -6.74 -12.41 -13.45
C GLU A 184 -7.72 -12.29 -14.62
N ASN A 185 -8.98 -12.71 -14.45
CA ASN A 185 -10.00 -12.67 -15.50
C ASN A 185 -10.73 -11.33 -15.56
N ASN A 186 -10.88 -10.64 -14.42
CA ASN A 186 -11.72 -9.44 -14.33
C ASN A 186 -10.94 -8.12 -14.31
N ILE A 187 -9.65 -8.13 -13.97
CA ILE A 187 -8.91 -6.89 -13.73
C ILE A 187 -8.77 -6.01 -14.98
N HIS A 188 -8.56 -6.62 -16.15
CA HIS A 188 -8.44 -5.87 -17.42
C HIS A 188 -9.75 -5.21 -17.85
N GLU A 189 -10.87 -5.89 -17.64
CA GLU A 189 -12.20 -5.32 -17.92
C GLU A 189 -12.52 -4.18 -16.94
N TYR A 190 -12.18 -4.35 -15.66
CA TYR A 190 -12.29 -3.30 -14.67
C TYR A 190 -11.47 -2.06 -15.07
N MET A 191 -10.19 -2.23 -15.42
CA MET A 191 -9.32 -1.11 -15.80
C MET A 191 -9.86 -0.37 -17.04
N LYS A 192 -10.38 -1.10 -18.03
CA LYS A 192 -11.03 -0.50 -19.20
C LYS A 192 -12.24 0.36 -18.80
N ASN A 193 -13.14 -0.17 -17.97
CA ASN A 193 -14.35 0.52 -17.52
C ASN A 193 -14.02 1.75 -16.67
N LEU A 194 -12.96 1.68 -15.86
CA LEU A 194 -12.48 2.81 -15.08
C LEU A 194 -11.91 3.91 -15.98
N GLY A 195 -11.16 3.54 -17.02
CA GLY A 195 -10.59 4.48 -17.99
C GLY A 195 -11.65 5.33 -18.70
N GLU A 196 -12.82 4.75 -18.99
CA GLU A 196 -13.97 5.47 -19.57
C GLU A 196 -14.52 6.57 -18.65
N ARG A 197 -14.22 6.54 -17.33
CA ARG A 197 -14.64 7.56 -16.34
C ARG A 197 -13.63 8.71 -16.19
N ILE A 198 -12.39 8.54 -16.65
CA ILE A 198 -11.28 9.50 -16.50
C ILE A 198 -11.11 10.38 -17.76
N VAL A 199 -11.86 10.09 -18.83
CA VAL A 199 -11.86 10.81 -20.12
C VAL A 199 -12.88 11.94 -20.15
#